data_AF-A0A1Q9MZ50-F1
#
_entry.id   AF-A0A1Q9MZ50-F1
#
_cell.length_a   1.000
_cell.length_b   1.000
_cell.length_c   1.000
_cell.angle_alpha   90.00
_cell.angle_beta   90.00
_cell.angle_gamma   90.00
#
_symmetry.space_group_name_H-M   'P 1'
#
loop_
_entity.id
_entity.type
_entity.pdbx_description
1 polymer ?
#
loop_
_entity_poly.entity_id
_entity_poly.type
_entity_poly.pdbx_seq_one_letter_code
_entity_poly.pdbx_strand_id
1 'polypeptide(L)'
;MGYGKFSFSALVLTLIANFGFIGISLTFFFTYAWPEAAMLALVGSFLATVFLWILATNHGVIQTLHKGRDKISRYHILLNTIIALSIFVALLGILWIGDSIAWWRVRLNQQVYVLWGITIPSVLTTLAAAFFSSILILTWSVSKNVSKTARNFKENLAENLNPGKIIEQRETKITEIMTSVGWQGIFFILLIAITLIFASDLSVYAPQGMLIIIPFAIGAVSNIAVRSIRRKLKLSEEPATAFYDLLVKCPSCGSKTAQGGTFCENCGVRVIEGTRVLQGRPCESCHRPNPINNKYCRFCGNQIGEKSAVKNTQDAGT
;
A
#
# COMPACT_ATOMS: atom_id res chain seq x y z
N MET A 1 13.86 -6.02 -6.60
CA MET A 1 12.80 -5.13 -7.15
C MET A 1 12.85 -3.81 -6.42
N GLY A 2 13.25 -2.74 -7.09
CA GLY A 2 13.49 -1.43 -6.49
C GLY A 2 12.20 -0.65 -6.23
N TYR A 3 11.59 -0.84 -5.06
CA TYR A 3 10.53 0.06 -4.56
C TYR A 3 11.10 1.38 -3.98
N GLY A 4 12.43 1.58 -4.03
CA GLY A 4 13.14 2.64 -3.31
C GLY A 4 13.09 4.06 -3.90
N LYS A 5 12.44 4.27 -5.05
CA LYS A 5 12.28 5.61 -5.65
C LYS A 5 10.88 5.83 -6.18
N PHE A 6 9.85 5.44 -5.44
CA PHE A 6 8.57 6.16 -5.58
C PHE A 6 8.80 7.56 -4.99
N SER A 7 9.38 8.40 -5.83
CA SER A 7 10.03 9.64 -5.48
C SER A 7 8.97 10.64 -5.03
N PHE A 8 9.34 11.48 -4.07
CA PHE A 8 8.65 12.73 -3.76
C PHE A 8 8.15 13.46 -5.03
N SER A 9 8.87 13.34 -6.15
CA SER A 9 8.45 13.84 -7.47
C SER A 9 7.10 13.31 -7.97
N ALA A 10 6.74 12.05 -7.71
CA ALA A 10 5.44 11.51 -8.11
C ALA A 10 4.29 12.18 -7.34
N LEU A 11 4.46 12.37 -6.02
CA LEU A 11 3.48 13.10 -5.19
C LEU A 11 3.35 14.56 -5.64
N VAL A 12 4.47 15.23 -5.91
CA VAL A 12 4.48 16.62 -6.41
C VAL A 12 3.81 16.70 -7.78
N LEU A 13 4.11 15.79 -8.71
CA LEU A 13 3.50 15.77 -10.03
C LEU A 13 1.98 15.57 -9.95
N THR A 14 1.49 14.69 -9.08
CA THR A 14 0.06 14.49 -8.89
C THR A 14 -0.61 15.70 -8.23
N LEU A 15 0.06 16.39 -7.30
CA LEU A 15 -0.42 17.66 -6.75
C LEU A 15 -0.55 18.73 -7.84
N ILE A 16 0.48 18.90 -8.67
CA ILE A 16 0.47 19.86 -9.79
C ILE A 16 -0.68 19.53 -10.75
N ALA A 17 -0.83 18.26 -11.12
CA ALA A 17 -1.94 17.83 -11.99
C ALA A 17 -3.30 18.15 -11.37
N ASN A 18 -3.46 17.97 -10.06
CA ASN A 18 -4.70 18.28 -9.35
C ASN A 18 -5.03 19.78 -9.38
N PHE A 19 -4.07 20.64 -9.06
CA PHE A 19 -4.25 22.10 -9.19
C PHE A 19 -4.54 22.52 -10.63
N GLY A 20 -3.93 21.82 -11.61
CA GLY A 20 -4.24 21.98 -13.03
C GLY A 20 -5.71 21.69 -13.36
N PHE A 21 -6.27 20.57 -12.88
CA PHE A 21 -7.68 20.24 -13.09
C PHE A 21 -8.64 21.25 -12.45
N ILE A 22 -8.32 21.73 -11.24
CA ILE A 22 -9.11 22.77 -10.57
C ILE A 22 -9.06 24.07 -11.39
N GLY A 23 -7.87 24.47 -11.86
CA GLY A 23 -7.71 25.65 -12.71
C GLY A 23 -8.50 25.53 -14.02
N ILE A 24 -8.41 24.39 -14.70
CA ILE A 24 -9.17 24.09 -15.93
C ILE A 24 -10.69 24.19 -15.66
N SER A 25 -11.16 23.66 -14.53
CA SER A 25 -12.57 23.75 -14.15
C SER A 25 -13.03 25.21 -13.98
N LEU A 26 -12.28 26.01 -13.24
CA LEU A 26 -12.60 27.43 -13.04
C LEU A 26 -12.61 28.20 -14.37
N THR A 27 -11.67 27.90 -15.27
CA THR A 27 -11.64 28.49 -16.61
C THR A 27 -12.87 28.12 -17.42
N PHE A 28 -13.28 26.84 -17.45
CA PHE A 28 -14.53 26.43 -18.13
C PHE A 28 -15.77 27.11 -17.58
N PHE A 29 -15.83 27.27 -16.26
CA PHE A 29 -16.97 27.89 -15.61
C PHE A 29 -17.06 29.40 -15.88
N PHE A 30 -15.99 30.14 -15.61
CA PHE A 30 -16.02 31.61 -15.69
C PHE A 30 -15.79 32.17 -17.09
N THR A 31 -14.98 31.50 -17.91
CA THR A 31 -14.61 32.03 -19.24
C THR A 31 -15.55 31.53 -20.33
N TYR A 32 -15.89 30.24 -20.30
CA TYR A 32 -16.66 29.61 -21.37
C TYR A 32 -18.13 29.40 -21.03
N ALA A 33 -18.53 29.62 -19.77
CA ALA A 33 -19.89 29.37 -19.26
C ALA A 33 -20.39 27.94 -19.58
N TRP A 34 -19.48 26.96 -19.51
CA TRP A 34 -19.77 25.53 -19.76
C TRP A 34 -19.72 24.75 -18.44
N PRO A 35 -20.80 24.78 -17.63
CA PRO A 35 -20.79 24.20 -16.31
C PRO A 35 -20.65 22.67 -16.32
N GLU A 36 -21.09 21.99 -17.38
CA GLU A 36 -20.94 20.53 -17.55
C GLU A 36 -19.46 20.14 -17.67
N ALA A 37 -18.69 20.88 -18.48
CA ALA A 37 -17.26 20.65 -18.65
C ALA A 37 -16.49 20.98 -17.37
N ALA A 38 -16.86 22.07 -16.70
CA ALA A 38 -16.26 22.46 -15.43
C ALA A 38 -16.50 21.39 -14.33
N MET A 39 -17.71 20.85 -14.25
CA MET A 39 -18.06 19.77 -13.33
C MET A 39 -17.26 18.48 -13.64
N LEU A 40 -17.14 18.11 -14.92
CA LEU A 40 -16.37 16.93 -15.33
C LEU A 40 -14.88 17.06 -14.96
N ALA A 41 -14.29 18.26 -15.11
CA ALA A 41 -12.93 18.55 -14.67
C ALA A 41 -12.77 18.42 -13.15
N LEU A 42 -13.75 18.86 -12.34
CA LEU A 42 -13.72 18.65 -10.89
C LEU A 42 -13.88 17.20 -10.48
N VAL A 43 -14.69 16.41 -11.18
CA VAL A 43 -14.77 14.96 -10.96
C VAL A 43 -13.42 14.31 -11.22
N GLY A 44 -12.72 14.73 -12.28
CA GLY A 44 -11.33 14.32 -12.56
C GLY A 44 -10.37 14.69 -11.42
N SER A 45 -10.42 15.94 -10.94
CA SER A 45 -9.66 16.41 -9.78
C SER A 45 -9.95 15.59 -8.52
N PHE A 46 -11.22 15.33 -8.22
CA PHE A 46 -11.64 14.51 -7.08
C PHE A 46 -11.01 13.11 -7.14
N LEU A 47 -11.13 12.42 -8.28
CA LEU A 47 -10.56 11.08 -8.45
C LEU A 47 -9.03 11.07 -8.36
N ALA A 48 -8.37 12.07 -8.96
CA ALA A 48 -6.92 12.23 -8.88
C ALA A 48 -6.46 12.46 -7.44
N THR A 49 -7.22 13.23 -6.66
CA THR A 49 -6.92 13.51 -5.25
C THR A 49 -7.11 12.28 -4.37
N VAL A 50 -8.15 11.48 -4.61
CA VAL A 50 -8.34 10.20 -3.90
C VAL A 50 -7.18 9.25 -4.20
N PHE A 51 -6.76 9.17 -5.47
CA PHE A 51 -5.59 8.37 -5.85
C PHE A 51 -4.30 8.87 -5.17
N LEU A 52 -4.10 10.19 -5.12
CA LEU A 52 -3.00 10.82 -4.40
C LEU A 52 -2.99 10.46 -2.91
N TRP A 53 -4.16 10.46 -2.27
CA TRP A 53 -4.30 10.05 -0.87
C TRP A 53 -3.86 8.59 -0.64
N ILE A 54 -4.23 7.67 -1.54
CA ILE A 54 -3.79 6.27 -1.49
C ILE A 54 -2.26 6.17 -1.62
N LEU A 55 -1.68 6.90 -2.58
CA LEU A 55 -0.22 6.91 -2.79
C LEU A 55 0.54 7.49 -1.59
N ALA A 56 0.08 8.62 -1.05
CA ALA A 56 0.67 9.27 0.11
C ALA A 56 0.61 8.36 1.35
N THR A 57 -0.52 7.68 1.56
CA THR A 57 -0.69 6.71 2.65
C THR A 57 0.26 5.51 2.49
N ASN A 58 0.35 4.93 1.30
CA ASN A 58 1.29 3.84 1.01
C ASN A 58 2.74 4.24 1.26
N HIS A 59 3.14 5.43 0.81
CA HIS A 59 4.47 5.97 1.07
C HIS A 59 4.73 6.14 2.57
N GLY A 60 3.75 6.66 3.33
CA GLY A 60 3.81 6.77 4.78
C GLY A 60 3.97 5.42 5.50
N VAL A 61 3.25 4.39 5.06
CA VAL A 61 3.36 3.01 5.57
C VAL A 61 4.76 2.46 5.34
N ILE A 62 5.25 2.51 4.09
CA ILE A 62 6.58 2.01 3.70
C ILE A 62 7.65 2.69 4.54
N GLN A 63 7.64 4.02 4.62
CA GLN A 63 8.68 4.76 5.34
C GLN A 63 8.63 4.52 6.85
N THR A 64 7.45 4.24 7.42
CA THR A 64 7.31 3.96 8.85
C THR A 64 7.88 2.58 9.18
N LEU A 65 7.52 1.55 8.40
CA LEU A 65 7.97 0.17 8.61
C LEU A 65 9.46 -0.02 8.29
N HIS A 66 9.99 0.63 7.25
CA HIS A 66 11.42 0.55 6.92
C HIS A 66 12.31 1.16 8.01
N LYS A 67 11.88 2.29 8.60
CA LYS A 67 12.60 2.97 9.69
C LYS A 67 12.39 2.32 11.06
N GLY A 68 11.59 1.24 11.15
CA GLY A 68 11.29 0.57 12.42
C GLY A 68 10.61 1.48 13.45
N ARG A 69 9.82 2.46 13.01
CA ARG A 69 9.14 3.40 13.91
C ARG A 69 7.82 2.81 14.40
N ASP A 70 7.56 2.91 15.71
CA ASP A 70 6.34 2.38 16.36
C ASP A 70 5.06 3.14 15.95
N LYS A 71 5.21 4.37 15.44
CA LYS A 71 4.12 5.28 15.04
C LYS A 71 4.43 5.96 13.71
N ILE A 72 3.38 6.26 12.95
CA ILE A 72 3.46 7.07 11.73
C ILE A 72 3.93 8.48 12.09
N SER A 73 4.82 9.04 11.28
CA SER A 73 5.33 10.41 11.44
C SER A 73 4.18 11.42 11.45
N ARG A 74 4.23 12.42 12.36
CA ARG A 74 3.23 13.52 12.39
C ARG A 74 3.10 14.23 11.04
N TYR A 75 4.21 14.39 10.31
CA TYR A 75 4.23 14.95 8.95
C TYR A 75 3.33 14.18 7.97
N HIS A 76 3.36 12.85 7.99
CA HIS A 76 2.55 12.04 7.08
C HIS A 76 1.07 12.10 7.42
N ILE A 77 0.75 12.14 8.72
CA ILE A 77 -0.64 12.32 9.18
C ILE A 77 -1.16 13.67 8.68
N LEU A 78 -0.40 14.75 8.91
CA LEU A 78 -0.76 16.10 8.47
C LEU A 78 -0.90 16.18 6.93
N LEU A 79 0.03 15.61 6.17
CA LEU A 79 -0.05 15.54 4.71
C LEU A 79 -1.32 14.82 4.25
N ASN A 80 -1.62 13.64 4.82
CA ASN A 80 -2.83 12.89 4.49
C ASN A 80 -4.11 13.66 4.87
N THR A 81 -4.11 14.40 5.98
CA THR A 81 -5.24 15.26 6.38
C THR A 81 -5.44 16.42 5.40
N ILE A 82 -4.37 17.06 4.93
CA ILE A 82 -4.44 18.12 3.92
C ILE A 82 -5.01 17.57 2.60
N ILE A 83 -4.51 16.40 2.16
CA ILE A 83 -5.03 15.77 0.94
C ILE A 83 -6.52 15.42 1.14
N ALA A 84 -6.91 14.84 2.27
CA ALA A 84 -8.31 14.57 2.56
C ALA A 84 -9.19 15.83 2.52
N LEU A 85 -8.72 16.94 3.12
CA LEU A 85 -9.43 18.22 3.05
C LEU A 85 -9.58 18.70 1.60
N SER A 86 -8.55 18.52 0.76
CA SER A 86 -8.66 18.88 -0.66
C SER A 86 -9.67 18.03 -1.43
N ILE A 87 -9.85 16.75 -1.09
CA ILE A 87 -10.93 15.90 -1.65
C ILE A 87 -12.29 16.50 -1.28
N PHE A 88 -12.47 16.93 -0.03
CA PHE A 88 -13.71 17.56 0.43
C PHE A 88 -13.99 18.88 -0.31
N VAL A 89 -12.97 19.73 -0.50
CA VAL A 89 -13.10 20.97 -1.26
C VAL A 89 -13.50 20.69 -2.71
N ALA A 90 -12.93 19.66 -3.36
CA ALA A 90 -13.34 19.26 -4.70
C ALA A 90 -14.82 18.83 -4.74
N LEU A 91 -15.31 18.08 -3.73
CA LEU A 91 -16.73 17.73 -3.60
C LEU A 91 -17.63 18.97 -3.45
N LEU A 92 -17.23 19.94 -2.61
CA LEU A 92 -17.96 21.21 -2.49
C LEU A 92 -18.02 21.96 -3.83
N GLY A 93 -16.91 21.99 -4.56
CA GLY A 93 -16.86 22.58 -5.89
C GLY A 93 -17.81 21.89 -6.87
N ILE A 94 -17.89 20.56 -6.86
CA ILE A 94 -18.82 19.80 -7.71
C ILE A 94 -20.26 20.18 -7.39
N LEU A 95 -20.62 20.25 -6.11
CA LEU A 95 -21.98 20.63 -5.69
C LEU A 95 -22.30 22.07 -6.07
N TRP A 96 -21.34 22.99 -5.90
CA TRP A 96 -21.49 24.41 -6.21
C TRP A 96 -21.66 24.66 -7.71
N ILE A 97 -20.79 24.10 -8.55
CA ILE A 97 -20.93 24.18 -10.02
C ILE A 97 -22.19 23.45 -10.47
N GLY A 98 -22.51 22.31 -9.87
CA GLY A 98 -23.71 21.54 -10.17
C GLY A 98 -24.98 22.37 -10.05
N ASP A 99 -25.11 23.26 -9.07
CA ASP A 99 -26.30 24.10 -8.90
C ASP A 99 -26.60 25.02 -10.10
N SER A 100 -25.60 25.36 -10.90
CA SER A 100 -25.78 26.10 -12.15
C SER A 100 -26.40 25.27 -13.27
N ILE A 101 -26.36 23.94 -13.18
CA ILE A 101 -26.86 23.02 -14.21
C ILE A 101 -28.33 22.73 -13.95
N ALA A 102 -29.19 23.00 -14.95
CA ALA A 102 -30.64 22.90 -14.80
C ALA A 102 -31.12 21.52 -14.30
N TRP A 103 -30.59 20.45 -14.89
CA TRP A 103 -30.98 19.08 -14.52
C TRP A 103 -30.52 18.70 -13.11
N TRP A 104 -29.39 19.25 -12.66
CA TRP A 104 -28.80 18.99 -11.34
C TRP A 104 -29.62 19.67 -10.27
N ARG A 105 -29.90 20.98 -10.41
CA ARG A 105 -30.73 21.73 -9.47
C ARG A 105 -32.10 21.08 -9.27
N VAL A 106 -32.74 20.65 -10.36
CA VAL A 106 -34.04 19.98 -10.30
C VAL A 106 -33.97 18.61 -9.61
N ARG A 107 -32.85 17.90 -9.60
CA ARG A 107 -32.79 16.51 -9.08
C ARG A 107 -32.04 16.35 -7.76
N LEU A 108 -31.00 17.14 -7.54
CA LEU A 108 -30.10 17.05 -6.39
C LEU A 108 -30.39 18.12 -5.33
N ASN A 109 -31.02 19.23 -5.69
CA ASN A 109 -31.29 20.35 -4.77
C ASN A 109 -32.77 20.47 -4.38
N GLN A 110 -33.57 19.40 -4.53
CA GLN A 110 -34.99 19.45 -4.18
C GLN A 110 -35.24 19.54 -2.67
N GLN A 111 -34.37 18.93 -1.87
CA GLN A 111 -34.49 18.92 -0.42
C GLN A 111 -33.48 19.88 0.20
N VAL A 112 -34.01 20.97 0.76
CA VAL A 112 -33.22 22.03 1.38
C VAL A 112 -33.59 22.09 2.86
N TYR A 113 -32.58 22.03 3.72
CA TYR A 113 -32.75 22.33 5.13
C TYR A 113 -32.57 23.82 5.34
N VAL A 114 -33.54 24.47 6.00
CA VAL A 114 -33.42 25.87 6.42
C VAL A 114 -32.91 25.87 7.85
N LEU A 115 -31.63 26.16 8.03
CA LEU A 115 -30.97 26.28 9.33
C LEU A 115 -30.59 27.74 9.53
N TRP A 116 -31.17 28.41 10.53
CA TRP A 116 -30.82 29.81 10.86
C TRP A 116 -30.96 30.78 9.69
N GLY A 117 -31.92 30.55 8.78
CA GLY A 117 -32.11 31.36 7.57
C GLY A 117 -31.15 31.03 6.41
N ILE A 118 -30.23 30.08 6.58
CA ILE A 118 -29.36 29.58 5.53
C ILE A 118 -29.95 28.30 4.95
N THR A 119 -30.12 28.27 3.62
CA THR A 119 -30.57 27.11 2.86
C THR A 119 -29.40 26.18 2.54
N ILE A 120 -29.37 25.00 3.16
CA ILE A 120 -28.32 23.99 2.93
C ILE A 120 -28.93 22.80 2.18
N PRO A 121 -28.38 22.39 1.02
CA PRO A 121 -28.83 21.19 0.32
C PRO A 121 -28.65 19.94 1.19
N SER A 122 -29.67 19.09 1.31
CA SER A 122 -29.60 17.87 2.14
C SER A 122 -28.51 16.90 1.65
N VAL A 123 -28.29 16.86 0.33
CA VAL A 123 -27.22 16.06 -0.30
C VAL A 123 -25.87 16.47 0.24
N LEU A 124 -25.61 17.77 0.44
CA LEU A 124 -24.34 18.26 0.96
C LEU A 124 -24.09 17.75 2.38
N THR A 125 -25.07 17.83 3.27
CA THR A 125 -24.93 17.38 4.66
C THR A 125 -24.69 15.88 4.75
N THR A 126 -25.45 15.09 3.97
CA THR A 126 -25.34 13.63 3.96
C THR A 126 -24.00 13.18 3.37
N LEU A 127 -23.58 13.81 2.26
CA LEU A 127 -22.30 13.54 1.62
C LEU A 127 -21.12 13.92 2.51
N ALA A 128 -21.19 15.08 3.18
CA ALA A 128 -20.16 15.52 4.12
C ALA A 128 -20.03 14.56 5.31
N ALA A 129 -21.16 14.15 5.91
CA ALA A 129 -21.16 13.19 7.00
C ALA A 129 -20.56 11.83 6.58
N ALA A 130 -20.95 11.30 5.43
CA ALA A 130 -20.39 10.07 4.87
C ALA A 130 -18.89 10.20 4.56
N PHE A 131 -18.47 11.33 4.01
CA PHE A 131 -17.07 11.63 3.73
C PHE A 131 -16.21 11.65 4.99
N PHE A 132 -16.58 12.46 5.99
CA PHE A 132 -15.77 12.61 7.19
C PHE A 132 -15.75 11.33 8.03
N SER A 133 -16.88 10.64 8.17
CA SER A 133 -16.94 9.37 8.89
C SER A 133 -16.04 8.32 8.24
N SER A 134 -16.15 8.13 6.92
CA SER A 134 -15.35 7.14 6.20
C SER A 134 -13.85 7.46 6.21
N ILE A 135 -13.44 8.70 5.96
CA ILE A 135 -12.01 9.04 5.92
C ILE A 135 -11.34 8.94 7.31
N LEU A 136 -12.07 9.27 8.39
CA LEU A 136 -11.60 9.11 9.76
C LEU A 136 -11.42 7.62 10.10
N ILE A 137 -12.42 6.80 9.79
CA ILE A 137 -12.37 5.35 10.02
C ILE A 137 -11.19 4.72 9.26
N LEU A 138 -11.00 5.11 8.00
CA LEU A 138 -9.90 4.60 7.17
C LEU A 138 -8.53 5.01 7.70
N THR A 139 -8.36 6.29 8.00
CA THR A 139 -7.09 6.82 8.54
C THR A 139 -6.75 6.15 9.87
N TRP A 140 -7.74 5.98 10.75
CA TRP A 140 -7.56 5.30 12.03
C TRP A 140 -7.24 3.81 11.87
N SER A 141 -7.97 3.10 11.01
CA SER A 141 -7.77 1.68 10.71
C SER A 141 -6.36 1.40 10.19
N VAL A 142 -5.91 2.17 9.20
CA VAL A 142 -4.55 2.04 8.64
C VAL A 142 -3.50 2.35 9.70
N SER A 143 -3.67 3.44 10.45
CA SER A 143 -2.72 3.81 11.51
C SER A 143 -2.60 2.73 12.59
N LYS A 144 -3.72 2.12 13.00
CA LYS A 144 -3.75 1.03 13.98
C LYS A 144 -3.04 -0.22 13.46
N ASN A 145 -3.32 -0.62 12.22
CA ASN A 145 -2.68 -1.79 11.60
C ASN A 145 -1.16 -1.61 11.47
N VAL A 146 -0.71 -0.44 10.98
CA VAL A 146 0.72 -0.12 10.85
C VAL A 146 1.42 -0.14 12.21
N SER A 147 0.82 0.49 13.23
CA SER A 147 1.42 0.54 14.57
C SER A 147 1.51 -0.84 15.22
N LYS A 148 0.47 -1.69 15.07
CA LYS A 148 0.48 -3.07 15.55
C LYS A 148 1.59 -3.88 14.85
N THR A 149 1.67 -3.79 13.54
CA THR A 149 2.71 -4.47 12.75
C THR A 149 4.11 -3.99 13.11
N ALA A 150 4.31 -2.69 13.33
CA ALA A 150 5.59 -2.13 13.75
C ALA A 150 6.04 -2.65 15.12
N ARG A 151 5.14 -2.75 16.11
CA ARG A 151 5.44 -3.36 17.42
C ARG A 151 5.86 -4.81 17.30
N ASN A 152 5.10 -5.62 16.56
CA ASN A 152 5.44 -7.03 16.35
C ASN A 152 6.83 -7.19 15.74
N PHE A 153 7.23 -6.29 14.83
CA PHE A 153 8.59 -6.32 14.27
C PHE A 153 9.67 -5.97 15.30
N LYS A 154 9.40 -5.03 16.21
CA LYS A 154 10.32 -4.65 17.28
C LYS A 154 10.50 -5.78 18.31
N GLU A 155 9.42 -6.47 18.66
CA GLU A 155 9.43 -7.65 19.53
C GLU A 155 10.22 -8.79 18.87
N ASN A 156 9.92 -9.10 17.60
CA ASN A 156 10.64 -10.10 16.80
C ASN A 156 12.15 -9.80 16.67
N LEU A 157 12.54 -8.52 16.63
CA LEU A 157 13.94 -8.10 16.62
C LEU A 157 14.65 -8.37 17.96
N ALA A 158 13.94 -8.24 19.09
CA ALA A 158 14.49 -8.51 20.42
C ALA A 158 14.78 -10.00 20.64
N GLU A 159 14.06 -10.89 19.95
CA GLU A 159 14.21 -12.35 20.05
C GLU A 159 15.37 -12.92 19.21
N ASN A 160 16.24 -12.09 18.63
CA ASN A 160 17.38 -12.50 17.77
C ASN A 160 16.96 -13.41 16.60
N LEU A 161 15.80 -13.15 15.99
CA LEU A 161 15.39 -13.84 14.77
C LEU A 161 16.37 -13.54 13.62
N ASN A 162 16.51 -14.51 12.70
CA ASN A 162 17.38 -14.37 11.53
C ASN A 162 17.05 -13.06 10.76
N PRO A 163 18.01 -12.17 10.52
CA PRO A 163 17.77 -10.88 9.87
C PRO A 163 17.14 -11.01 8.47
N GLY A 164 17.45 -12.09 7.74
CA GLY A 164 16.84 -12.36 6.43
C GLY A 164 15.33 -12.62 6.53
N LYS A 165 14.92 -13.44 7.50
CA LYS A 165 13.50 -13.76 7.75
C LYS A 165 12.73 -12.52 8.20
N ILE A 166 13.36 -11.62 8.96
CA ILE A 166 12.75 -10.36 9.39
C ILE A 166 12.49 -9.44 8.18
N ILE A 167 13.44 -9.33 7.25
CA ILE A 167 13.27 -8.52 6.02
C ILE A 167 12.15 -9.11 5.17
N GLU A 168 12.11 -10.42 4.97
CA GLU A 168 11.07 -11.09 4.18
C GLU A 168 9.67 -10.95 4.79
N GLN A 169 9.54 -11.15 6.10
CA GLN A 169 8.28 -10.92 6.81
C GLN A 169 7.85 -9.46 6.72
N ARG A 170 8.80 -8.52 6.78
CA ARG A 170 8.54 -7.08 6.60
C ARG A 170 7.99 -6.77 5.22
N GLU A 171 8.64 -7.22 4.16
CA GLU A 171 8.19 -6.98 2.78
C GLU A 171 6.80 -7.59 2.51
N THR A 172 6.57 -8.81 3.02
CA THR A 172 5.27 -9.49 2.93
C THR A 172 4.19 -8.68 3.63
N LYS A 173 4.43 -8.22 4.88
CA LYS A 173 3.47 -7.42 5.63
C LYS A 173 3.26 -6.02 5.05
N ILE A 174 4.30 -5.38 4.50
CA ILE A 174 4.16 -4.11 3.77
C ILE A 174 3.22 -4.31 2.59
N THR A 175 3.43 -5.37 1.81
CA THR A 175 2.60 -5.67 0.64
C THR A 175 1.14 -5.94 1.04
N GLU A 176 0.91 -6.75 2.08
CA GLU A 176 -0.42 -6.98 2.64
C GLU A 176 -1.12 -5.66 3.04
N ILE A 177 -0.44 -4.80 3.80
CA ILE A 177 -1.01 -3.51 4.24
C ILE A 177 -1.29 -2.60 3.04
N MET A 178 -0.36 -2.46 2.10
CA MET A 178 -0.57 -1.63 0.89
C MET A 178 -1.77 -2.11 0.07
N THR A 179 -1.93 -3.43 -0.08
CA THR A 179 -3.09 -3.97 -0.80
C THR A 179 -4.40 -3.75 -0.05
N SER A 180 -4.38 -3.78 1.29
CA SER A 180 -5.53 -3.45 2.12
C SER A 180 -5.91 -1.97 1.99
N VAL A 181 -4.94 -1.05 2.02
CA VAL A 181 -5.14 0.39 1.83
C VAL A 181 -5.78 0.69 0.46
N GLY A 182 -5.29 0.03 -0.60
CA GLY A 182 -5.86 0.18 -1.94
C GLY A 182 -7.33 -0.24 -2.01
N TRP A 183 -7.67 -1.40 -1.42
CA TRP A 183 -9.07 -1.86 -1.35
C TRP A 183 -9.95 -0.92 -0.52
N GLN A 184 -9.45 -0.43 0.60
CA GLN A 184 -10.14 0.55 1.43
C GLN A 184 -10.45 1.84 0.67
N GLY A 185 -9.53 2.32 -0.16
CA GLY A 185 -9.78 3.47 -1.04
C GLY A 185 -10.87 3.21 -2.09
N ILE A 186 -10.97 2.00 -2.62
CA ILE A 186 -12.07 1.62 -3.54
C ILE A 186 -13.41 1.60 -2.79
N PHE A 187 -13.45 0.99 -1.60
CA PHE A 187 -14.65 0.98 -0.76
C PHE A 187 -15.10 2.38 -0.37
N PHE A 188 -14.16 3.30 -0.13
CA PHE A 188 -14.45 4.71 0.12
C PHE A 188 -15.19 5.35 -1.07
N ILE A 189 -14.67 5.20 -2.28
CA ILE A 189 -15.32 5.74 -3.50
C ILE A 189 -16.71 5.13 -3.68
N LEU A 190 -16.83 3.81 -3.48
CA LEU A 190 -18.11 3.10 -3.58
C LEU A 190 -19.13 3.62 -2.55
N LEU A 191 -18.71 3.83 -1.31
CA LEU A 191 -19.56 4.35 -0.25
C LEU A 191 -20.05 5.76 -0.60
N ILE A 192 -19.17 6.65 -1.05
CA ILE A 192 -19.55 8.01 -1.49
C ILE A 192 -20.53 7.96 -2.66
N ALA A 193 -20.30 7.08 -3.64
CA ALA A 193 -21.22 6.90 -4.77
C ALA A 193 -22.59 6.38 -4.32
N ILE A 194 -22.62 5.37 -3.44
CA ILE A 194 -23.87 4.84 -2.86
C ILE A 194 -24.59 5.94 -2.08
N THR A 195 -23.89 6.66 -1.19
CA THR A 195 -24.47 7.77 -0.45
C THR A 195 -25.03 8.83 -1.37
N LEU A 196 -24.34 9.17 -2.48
CA LEU A 196 -24.86 10.10 -3.47
C LEU A 196 -26.17 9.60 -4.09
N ILE A 197 -26.25 8.32 -4.46
CA ILE A 197 -27.44 7.69 -5.06
C ILE A 197 -28.62 7.62 -4.09
N PHE A 198 -28.37 7.47 -2.78
CA PHE A 198 -29.44 7.45 -1.77
C PHE A 198 -29.83 8.86 -1.30
N ALA A 199 -28.89 9.79 -1.28
CA ALA A 199 -29.16 11.18 -0.90
C ALA A 199 -29.86 11.95 -2.03
N SER A 200 -29.65 11.52 -3.28
CA SER A 200 -30.39 12.04 -4.42
C SER A 200 -31.51 11.06 -4.75
N ASP A 201 -32.70 11.54 -5.12
CA ASP A 201 -33.78 10.65 -5.60
C ASP A 201 -33.47 10.09 -7.01
N LEU A 202 -32.20 9.76 -7.29
CA LEU A 202 -31.70 9.23 -8.54
C LEU A 202 -32.26 7.83 -8.86
N SER A 203 -32.81 7.13 -7.87
CA SER A 203 -33.47 5.83 -8.06
C SER A 203 -34.63 5.92 -9.06
N VAL A 204 -35.33 7.06 -9.11
CA VAL A 204 -36.40 7.34 -10.08
C VAL A 204 -35.86 7.45 -11.51
N TYR A 205 -34.60 7.83 -11.68
CA TYR A 205 -33.91 7.99 -12.96
C TYR A 205 -32.77 6.98 -13.15
N ALA A 206 -32.90 5.79 -12.55
CA ALA A 206 -31.93 4.70 -12.64
C ALA A 206 -31.33 4.46 -14.04
N PRO A 207 -32.07 4.58 -15.16
CA PRO A 207 -31.49 4.40 -16.50
C PRO A 207 -30.40 5.44 -16.85
N GLN A 208 -30.54 6.68 -16.39
CA GLN A 208 -29.60 7.77 -16.66
C GLN A 208 -28.41 7.72 -15.68
N GLY A 209 -28.66 7.36 -14.43
CA GLY A 209 -27.60 7.14 -13.44
C GLY A 209 -26.67 5.96 -13.79
N MET A 210 -27.21 4.90 -14.39
CA MET A 210 -26.41 3.74 -14.84
C MET A 210 -25.34 4.12 -15.85
N LEU A 211 -25.62 5.04 -16.78
CA LEU A 211 -24.66 5.45 -17.82
C LEU A 211 -23.36 6.04 -17.25
N ILE A 212 -23.44 6.71 -16.09
CA ILE A 212 -22.27 7.26 -15.41
C ILE A 212 -21.54 6.18 -14.62
N ILE A 213 -22.25 5.24 -14.00
CA ILE A 213 -21.66 4.23 -13.11
C ILE A 213 -20.99 3.08 -13.90
N ILE A 214 -21.56 2.71 -15.05
CA ILE A 214 -21.13 1.55 -15.86
C ILE A 214 -19.65 1.64 -16.25
N PRO A 215 -19.09 2.75 -16.78
CA PRO A 215 -17.69 2.83 -17.15
C PRO A 215 -16.73 2.60 -15.96
N PHE A 216 -17.08 3.12 -14.78
CA PHE A 216 -16.28 2.92 -13.56
C PHE A 216 -16.39 1.48 -13.04
N ALA A 217 -17.59 0.90 -13.09
CA ALA A 217 -17.81 -0.49 -12.73
C ALA A 217 -17.03 -1.44 -13.65
N ILE A 218 -17.07 -1.19 -14.97
CA ILE A 218 -16.28 -1.92 -15.97
C ILE A 218 -14.79 -1.77 -15.65
N GLY A 219 -14.29 -0.55 -15.47
CA GLY A 219 -12.87 -0.32 -15.14
C GLY A 219 -12.41 -1.05 -13.87
N ALA A 220 -13.24 -1.05 -12.82
CA ALA A 220 -12.97 -1.77 -11.58
C ALA A 220 -12.94 -3.29 -11.80
N VAL A 221 -13.94 -3.85 -12.49
CA VAL A 221 -14.04 -5.28 -12.82
C VAL A 221 -12.87 -5.72 -13.72
N SER A 222 -12.54 -4.93 -14.75
CA SER A 222 -11.41 -5.17 -15.64
C SER A 222 -10.09 -5.21 -14.87
N ASN A 223 -9.87 -4.31 -13.92
CA ASN A 223 -8.66 -4.30 -13.09
C ASN A 223 -8.58 -5.56 -12.20
N ILE A 224 -9.70 -5.96 -11.58
CA ILE A 224 -9.78 -7.21 -10.80
C ILE A 224 -9.49 -8.43 -11.69
N ALA A 225 -10.07 -8.49 -12.89
CA ALA A 225 -9.88 -9.56 -13.84
C ALA A 225 -8.41 -9.68 -14.29
N VAL A 226 -7.78 -8.55 -14.67
CA VAL A 226 -6.35 -8.52 -15.04
C VAL A 226 -5.47 -8.99 -13.87
N ARG A 227 -5.81 -8.59 -12.64
CA ARG A 227 -5.05 -9.00 -11.44
C ARG A 227 -5.20 -10.49 -11.15
N SER A 228 -6.40 -11.05 -11.33
CA SER A 228 -6.66 -12.49 -11.18
C SER A 228 -5.84 -13.31 -12.17
N ILE A 229 -5.81 -12.90 -13.44
CA ILE A 229 -5.03 -13.54 -14.51
C ILE A 229 -3.53 -13.44 -14.22
N ARG A 230 -3.05 -12.26 -13.83
CA ARG A 230 -1.62 -12.04 -13.54
C ARG A 230 -1.14 -12.86 -12.34
N ARG A 231 -2.00 -13.11 -11.33
CA ARG A 231 -1.68 -14.02 -10.22
C ARG A 231 -1.50 -15.46 -10.71
N LYS A 232 -2.40 -15.96 -11.56
CA LYS A 232 -2.27 -17.31 -12.12
C LYS A 232 -0.97 -17.49 -12.91
N LEU A 233 -0.55 -16.45 -13.64
CA LEU A 233 0.74 -16.44 -14.36
C LEU A 233 1.95 -16.43 -13.41
N LYS A 234 1.87 -15.71 -12.28
CA LYS A 234 2.99 -15.58 -11.32
C LYS A 234 3.20 -16.78 -10.41
N LEU A 235 2.21 -17.67 -10.28
CA LEU A 235 2.37 -18.93 -9.53
C LEU A 235 3.27 -19.95 -10.25
N SER A 236 3.65 -19.71 -11.50
CA SER A 236 4.53 -20.60 -12.26
C SER A 236 6.03 -20.30 -12.09
N GLU A 237 6.39 -19.22 -11.38
CA GLU A 237 7.76 -18.89 -11.01
C GLU A 237 7.87 -18.81 -9.49
N GLU A 238 7.90 -19.96 -8.82
CA GLU A 238 8.38 -20.04 -7.45
C GLU A 238 9.91 -20.24 -7.50
N PRO A 239 10.75 -19.28 -7.08
CA PRO A 239 12.12 -19.63 -6.72
C PRO A 239 12.03 -20.41 -5.41
N ALA A 240 12.19 -21.73 -5.52
CA ALA A 240 12.33 -22.64 -4.38
C ALA A 240 13.27 -22.05 -3.31
N THR A 241 12.73 -21.84 -2.12
CA THR A 241 13.43 -21.92 -0.82
C THR A 241 14.84 -21.34 -0.76
N ALA A 242 15.04 -20.07 -1.10
CA ALA A 242 16.29 -19.38 -0.82
C ALA A 242 16.22 -18.68 0.55
N PHE A 243 16.65 -19.35 1.62
CA PHE A 243 17.02 -18.66 2.86
C PHE A 243 18.23 -17.77 2.57
N TYR A 244 18.14 -16.48 2.87
CA TYR A 244 19.16 -15.49 2.52
C TYR A 244 19.98 -15.08 3.76
N ASP A 245 21.12 -15.74 4.01
CA ASP A 245 21.96 -15.44 5.20
C ASP A 245 23.17 -14.59 4.91
N LEU A 246 23.17 -13.36 5.38
CA LEU A 246 24.23 -12.38 5.26
C LEU A 246 25.65 -13.02 5.69
N LEU A 247 26.86 -12.81 5.07
CA LEU A 247 28.28 -13.31 5.21
C LEU A 247 29.33 -12.24 5.67
N VAL A 248 30.02 -12.45 6.79
CA VAL A 248 31.25 -11.75 7.23
C VAL A 248 32.54 -12.46 6.86
N LYS A 249 33.65 -11.73 6.86
CA LYS A 249 34.96 -12.34 7.15
C LYS A 249 35.11 -12.57 8.65
N CYS A 250 35.42 -13.81 9.01
CA CYS A 250 35.79 -14.15 10.38
C CYS A 250 37.09 -13.43 10.78
N PRO A 251 37.15 -12.70 11.91
CA PRO A 251 38.36 -12.02 12.36
C PRO A 251 39.45 -13.01 12.83
N SER A 252 39.08 -14.24 13.20
CA SER A 252 40.04 -15.23 13.69
C SER A 252 40.69 -16.04 12.55
N CYS A 253 39.93 -16.50 11.56
CA CYS A 253 40.47 -17.38 10.51
C CYS A 253 40.41 -16.78 9.09
N GLY A 254 39.89 -15.56 8.93
CA GLY A 254 39.80 -14.86 7.65
C GLY A 254 38.77 -15.41 6.66
N SER A 255 38.14 -16.56 6.92
CA SER A 255 37.16 -17.16 6.02
C SER A 255 35.84 -16.40 5.99
N LYS A 256 35.16 -16.42 4.85
CA LYS A 256 33.80 -15.89 4.70
C LYS A 256 32.80 -16.82 5.43
N THR A 257 31.87 -16.29 6.21
CA THR A 257 30.92 -17.06 7.03
C THR A 257 29.64 -16.27 7.32
N ALA A 258 28.49 -16.90 7.53
CA ALA A 258 27.21 -16.22 7.68
C ALA A 258 27.03 -15.35 8.97
N GLN A 259 26.71 -14.06 8.84
CA GLN A 259 26.19 -13.08 9.82
C GLN A 259 24.95 -13.55 10.60
N GLY A 260 24.11 -14.39 10.02
CA GLY A 260 22.94 -14.96 10.72
C GLY A 260 23.32 -15.95 11.82
N GLY A 261 24.59 -16.37 11.87
CA GLY A 261 25.13 -17.29 12.85
C GLY A 261 25.95 -16.57 13.93
N THR A 262 25.83 -17.06 15.16
CA THR A 262 26.66 -16.64 16.29
C THR A 262 28.12 -17.04 16.08
N PHE A 263 28.39 -18.12 15.35
CA PHE A 263 29.71 -18.74 15.19
C PHE A 263 30.12 -18.88 13.73
N CYS A 264 31.43 -18.80 13.48
CA CYS A 264 32.06 -19.00 12.19
C CYS A 264 31.96 -20.47 11.81
N GLU A 265 31.46 -20.72 10.61
CA GLU A 265 31.20 -22.05 10.07
C GLU A 265 32.47 -22.85 9.75
N ASN A 266 33.61 -22.17 9.71
CA ASN A 266 34.90 -22.75 9.35
C ASN A 266 35.83 -22.97 10.56
N CYS A 267 35.77 -22.10 11.58
CA CYS A 267 36.65 -22.18 12.76
C CYS A 267 35.91 -22.22 14.11
N GLY A 268 34.59 -22.05 14.12
CA GLY A 268 33.79 -22.05 15.35
C GLY A 268 33.89 -20.77 16.20
N VAL A 269 34.67 -19.76 15.80
CA VAL A 269 34.79 -18.50 16.58
C VAL A 269 33.54 -17.62 16.43
N ARG A 270 33.21 -16.83 17.45
CA ARG A 270 32.04 -15.93 17.41
C ARG A 270 32.21 -14.76 16.43
N VAL A 271 31.19 -14.44 15.61
CA VAL A 271 31.28 -13.38 14.57
C VAL A 271 30.04 -12.47 14.55
N ILE A 272 30.18 -11.20 14.13
CA ILE A 272 29.14 -10.16 14.33
C ILE A 272 28.65 -9.44 13.04
N GLU A 273 29.10 -9.63 11.77
CA GLU A 273 28.50 -8.84 10.63
C GLU A 273 28.36 -9.54 9.23
N GLY A 274 27.89 -8.92 8.12
CA GLY A 274 28.15 -9.32 6.69
C GLY A 274 27.04 -9.99 5.80
N THR A 275 27.15 -10.17 4.43
CA THR A 275 26.21 -10.46 3.22
C THR A 275 25.87 -11.89 2.55
N ARG A 276 24.68 -12.17 1.95
CA ARG A 276 23.91 -13.49 1.77
C ARG A 276 24.54 -14.90 1.34
N VAL A 277 24.03 -16.06 1.84
CA VAL A 277 24.28 -17.51 1.49
C VAL A 277 22.96 -18.31 1.35
N LEU A 278 22.92 -19.35 0.50
CA LEU A 278 21.69 -19.90 -0.12
C LEU A 278 21.32 -21.40 0.12
N GLN A 279 22.09 -22.26 0.83
CA GLN A 279 21.74 -23.71 0.98
C GLN A 279 22.31 -24.35 2.26
N GLY A 280 21.68 -25.43 2.86
CA GLY A 280 22.19 -26.14 4.05
C GLY A 280 21.47 -27.42 4.60
N ARG A 281 22.18 -28.20 5.42
CA ARG A 281 21.83 -29.41 6.21
C ARG A 281 21.57 -29.12 7.71
N PRO A 282 20.71 -29.89 8.43
CA PRO A 282 20.49 -29.67 9.87
C PRO A 282 21.70 -30.10 10.73
N CYS A 283 21.99 -29.36 11.78
CA CYS A 283 23.00 -29.75 12.78
C CYS A 283 22.43 -30.80 13.75
N GLU A 284 23.14 -31.91 13.96
CA GLU A 284 22.71 -32.99 14.86
C GLU A 284 22.57 -32.58 16.33
N SER A 285 23.28 -31.52 16.73
CA SER A 285 23.33 -31.10 18.13
C SER A 285 22.27 -30.07 18.50
N CYS A 286 21.94 -29.14 17.60
CA CYS A 286 20.94 -28.08 17.86
C CYS A 286 19.77 -28.07 16.88
N HIS A 287 19.71 -29.04 15.96
CA HIS A 287 18.65 -29.24 14.95
C HIS A 287 18.39 -28.05 14.01
N ARG A 288 19.28 -27.04 13.99
CA ARG A 288 19.15 -25.85 13.11
C ARG A 288 19.84 -26.08 11.76
N PRO A 289 19.28 -25.56 10.64
CA PRO A 289 19.85 -25.70 9.31
C PRO A 289 21.15 -24.89 9.13
N ASN A 290 22.16 -25.48 8.50
CA ASN A 290 23.52 -24.97 8.31
C ASN A 290 24.05 -25.35 6.92
N PRO A 291 24.80 -24.52 6.19
CA PRO A 291 25.32 -24.88 4.88
C PRO A 291 26.00 -26.23 4.75
N ILE A 292 25.82 -26.85 3.59
CA ILE A 292 26.29 -28.22 3.29
C ILE A 292 27.80 -28.33 3.50
N ASN A 293 28.53 -27.24 3.21
CA ASN A 293 29.99 -27.20 3.29
C ASN A 293 30.52 -26.67 4.64
N ASN A 294 29.67 -26.52 5.66
CA ASN A 294 30.11 -26.06 6.97
C ASN A 294 30.74 -27.17 7.79
N LYS A 295 31.92 -26.88 8.34
CA LYS A 295 32.62 -27.75 9.29
C LYS A 295 32.05 -27.61 10.70
N TYR A 296 31.54 -26.42 11.05
CA TYR A 296 30.95 -26.11 12.34
C TYR A 296 29.56 -25.49 12.21
N CYS A 297 28.70 -25.75 13.19
CA CYS A 297 27.37 -25.19 13.29
C CYS A 297 27.43 -23.72 13.67
N ARG A 298 26.82 -22.87 12.85
CA ARG A 298 26.79 -21.43 13.04
C ARG A 298 25.98 -20.98 14.28
N PHE A 299 25.17 -21.86 14.86
CA PHE A 299 24.28 -21.53 15.99
C PHE A 299 24.78 -22.05 17.34
N CYS A 300 25.44 -23.21 17.37
CA CYS A 300 25.95 -23.82 18.61
C CYS A 300 27.45 -24.06 18.63
N GLY A 301 28.16 -23.84 17.52
CA GLY A 301 29.62 -24.04 17.42
C GLY A 301 30.05 -25.50 17.24
N ASN A 302 29.14 -26.48 17.35
CA ASN A 302 29.49 -27.89 17.26
C ASN A 302 29.86 -28.31 15.84
N GLN A 303 30.83 -29.22 15.73
CA GLN A 303 31.30 -29.74 14.44
C GLN A 303 30.19 -30.52 13.74
N ILE A 304 29.99 -30.29 12.44
CA ILE A 304 29.02 -31.01 11.62
C ILE A 304 29.79 -32.02 10.76
N GLY A 305 29.59 -33.31 11.00
CA GLY A 305 30.40 -34.40 10.42
C GLY A 305 30.39 -34.44 8.89
N GLU A 306 31.49 -34.83 8.26
CA GLU A 306 31.75 -34.76 6.81
C GLU A 306 31.17 -35.94 6.01
N LYS A 307 30.06 -36.54 6.46
CA LYS A 307 29.54 -37.75 5.80
C LYS A 307 28.61 -37.39 4.62
N SER A 308 29.20 -37.57 3.43
CA SER A 308 28.58 -37.78 2.12
C SER A 308 28.22 -36.54 1.31
N ALA A 309 29.24 -35.95 0.67
CA ALA A 309 29.05 -35.35 -0.65
C ALA A 309 28.49 -36.43 -1.59
N VAL A 310 27.27 -36.22 -2.08
CA VAL A 310 26.66 -37.07 -3.12
C VAL A 310 27.57 -37.01 -4.35
N LYS A 311 28.20 -38.14 -4.69
CA LYS A 311 28.82 -38.36 -5.99
C LYS A 311 27.72 -38.24 -7.04
N ASN A 312 27.76 -37.20 -7.87
CA ASN A 312 27.06 -37.19 -9.13
C ASN A 312 27.74 -38.21 -10.05
N THR A 313 27.17 -39.41 -10.18
CA THR A 313 27.38 -40.24 -11.37
C THR A 313 26.39 -39.80 -12.44
N GLN A 314 26.89 -39.01 -13.38
CA GLN A 314 26.33 -38.94 -14.73
C GLN A 314 26.76 -40.22 -15.44
N ASP A 315 25.86 -41.19 -15.55
CA ASP A 315 25.99 -42.26 -16.52
C ASP A 315 25.58 -41.71 -17.88
N ALA A 316 26.57 -41.24 -18.64
CA ALA A 316 26.53 -41.21 -20.09
C ALA A 316 27.37 -42.41 -20.57
N GLY A 317 26.69 -43.44 -21.07
CA GLY A 317 27.30 -44.63 -21.62
C GLY A 317 26.43 -45.18 -22.75
N THR A 318 26.87 -44.87 -23.97
CA THR A 318 26.79 -45.65 -25.23
C THR A 318 25.44 -46.21 -25.67
#